data_AF-A0A7H5F1M7-F1
#
_entry.id   AF-A0A7H5F1M7-F1
#
_cell.length_a   1.000
_cell.length_b   1.000
_cell.length_c   1.000
_cell.angle_alpha   90.00
_cell.angle_beta   90.00
_cell.angle_gamma   90.00
#
_symmetry.space_group_name_H-M   'P 1'
#
loop_
_entity.id
_entity.type
_entity.pdbx_description
1 polymer ?
#
loop_
_entity_poly.entity_id
_entity_poly.type
_entity_poly.pdbx_seq_one_letter_code
_entity_poly.pdbx_strand_id
1 'polypeptide(L)'
;MATLPKYPKYDNPRENRLAKEHRLIHEFCEQSDVIEYEAKKRRGHLPPERYLIHYNIRSIVGVDKSQMPIFGERHTAEIIIPKRYPLGGQPGCWMRTPVWHPNIKFGGPIDGKICVNEDALGSWHTLDMMIERIGEILQYRNYHALNTPPHPEDANVATWVREFAEPAGIVDKARGKFVDNTPLLRPDPKYLESRKEQIRIIINRPREKPTQPPAPDKLVAPKRKKVVIDLK
;
A
#
# COMPACT_ATOMS: atom_id res chain seq x y z
N MET A 1 -17.85 16.64 3.08
CA MET A 1 -17.09 15.89 2.05
C MET A 1 -16.89 16.76 0.81
N ALA A 2 -15.73 16.65 0.16
CA ALA A 2 -15.43 17.37 -1.08
C ALA A 2 -16.25 16.82 -2.25
N THR A 3 -16.88 17.68 -3.05
CA THR A 3 -17.62 17.25 -4.25
C THR A 3 -16.66 16.71 -5.31
N LEU A 4 -16.91 15.49 -5.80
CA LEU A 4 -16.13 14.89 -6.87
C LEU A 4 -16.30 15.69 -8.18
N PRO A 5 -15.22 16.24 -8.78
CA PRO A 5 -15.32 16.95 -10.04
C PRO A 5 -15.59 15.99 -11.21
N LYS A 6 -16.34 16.46 -12.20
CA LYS A 6 -16.50 15.74 -13.47
C LYS A 6 -15.21 15.80 -14.27
N TYR A 7 -14.63 14.63 -14.57
CA TYR A 7 -13.44 14.51 -15.40
C TYR A 7 -13.82 14.25 -16.86
N PRO A 8 -13.28 15.02 -17.83
CA PRO A 8 -13.38 14.67 -19.23
C PRO A 8 -12.61 13.38 -19.52
N LYS A 9 -12.83 12.80 -20.70
CA LYS A 9 -11.92 11.79 -21.23
C LYS A 9 -10.63 12.50 -21.66
N TYR A 10 -9.49 12.00 -21.19
CA TYR A 10 -8.19 12.53 -21.57
C TYR A 10 -7.59 11.71 -22.71
N ASP A 11 -6.76 12.34 -23.54
CA ASP A 11 -5.92 11.60 -24.50
C ASP A 11 -4.77 10.88 -23.78
N ASN A 12 -4.31 11.42 -22.65
CA ASN A 12 -3.26 10.83 -21.84
C ASN A 12 -3.80 9.67 -20.97
N PRO A 13 -3.33 8.42 -21.16
CA PRO A 13 -3.76 7.27 -20.37
C PRO A 13 -3.53 7.44 -18.86
N ARG A 14 -2.45 8.15 -18.48
CA ARG A 14 -2.15 8.43 -17.08
C ARG A 14 -3.23 9.30 -16.43
N GLU A 15 -3.66 10.35 -17.10
CA GLU A 15 -4.69 11.24 -16.54
C GLU A 15 -6.04 10.51 -16.44
N ASN A 16 -6.37 9.62 -17.39
CA ASN A 16 -7.52 8.71 -17.23
C ASN A 16 -7.37 7.78 -16.02
N ARG A 17 -6.16 7.25 -15.77
CA ARG A 17 -5.87 6.43 -14.58
C ARG A 17 -6.06 7.25 -13.30
N LEU A 18 -5.49 8.44 -13.20
CA LEU A 18 -5.63 9.30 -12.02
C LEU A 18 -7.09 9.71 -11.78
N ALA A 19 -7.84 10.00 -12.85
CA ALA A 19 -9.27 10.28 -12.75
C ALA A 19 -10.03 9.08 -12.18
N LYS A 20 -9.70 7.85 -12.61
CA LYS A 20 -10.27 6.63 -12.05
C LYS A 20 -9.92 6.48 -10.56
N GLU A 21 -8.65 6.66 -10.18
CA GLU A 21 -8.22 6.56 -8.78
C GLU A 21 -8.97 7.54 -7.88
N HIS A 22 -9.11 8.81 -8.29
CA HIS A 22 -9.83 9.79 -7.47
C HIS A 22 -11.32 9.42 -7.31
N ARG A 23 -11.97 8.89 -8.35
CA ARG A 23 -13.35 8.39 -8.23
C ARG A 23 -13.44 7.26 -7.21
N LEU A 24 -12.51 6.30 -7.26
CA LEU A 24 -12.49 5.17 -6.34
C LEU A 24 -12.25 5.62 -4.90
N ILE A 25 -11.33 6.55 -4.66
CA ILE A 25 -11.12 7.14 -3.33
C ILE A 25 -12.40 7.81 -2.83
N HIS A 26 -13.05 8.60 -3.69
CA HIS A 26 -14.29 9.29 -3.34
C HIS A 26 -15.40 8.30 -2.98
N GLU A 27 -15.69 7.36 -3.88
CA GLU A 27 -16.68 6.31 -3.67
C GLU A 27 -16.39 5.51 -2.39
N PHE A 28 -15.13 5.15 -2.14
CA PHE A 28 -14.72 4.46 -0.92
C PHE A 28 -15.00 5.28 0.35
N CYS A 29 -14.63 6.56 0.36
CA CYS A 29 -14.82 7.42 1.53
C CYS A 29 -16.30 7.76 1.77
N GLU A 30 -17.15 7.79 0.73
CA GLU A 30 -18.61 7.93 0.92
C GLU A 30 -19.22 6.74 1.69
N GLN A 31 -18.55 5.58 1.67
CA GLN A 31 -18.95 4.39 2.41
C GLN A 31 -18.32 4.32 3.80
N SER A 32 -17.66 5.38 4.27
CA SER A 32 -17.02 5.44 5.59
C SER A 32 -17.50 6.65 6.38
N ASP A 33 -17.68 6.47 7.68
CA ASP A 33 -17.88 7.54 8.67
C ASP A 33 -16.62 7.80 9.52
N VAL A 34 -15.54 7.05 9.25
CA VAL A 34 -14.25 7.13 9.97
C VAL A 34 -13.07 7.44 9.05
N ILE A 35 -13.30 7.53 7.74
CA ILE A 35 -12.28 7.86 6.75
C ILE A 35 -12.77 9.01 5.88
N GLU A 36 -11.99 10.08 5.85
CA GLU A 36 -12.21 11.23 4.97
C GLU A 36 -10.95 11.51 4.16
N TYR A 37 -11.08 12.33 3.11
CA TYR A 37 -9.93 12.73 2.32
C TYR A 37 -10.00 14.18 1.85
N GLU A 38 -8.82 14.76 1.70
CA GLU A 38 -8.56 16.00 0.98
C GLU A 38 -7.72 15.71 -0.25
N ALA A 39 -8.09 16.30 -1.39
CA ALA A 39 -7.31 16.17 -2.61
C ALA A 39 -6.65 17.49 -2.98
N LYS A 40 -5.33 17.48 -3.20
CA LYS A 40 -4.61 18.69 -3.59
C LYS A 40 -4.93 19.04 -5.05
N LYS A 41 -5.66 20.14 -5.23
CA LYS A 41 -6.09 20.62 -6.55
C LYS A 41 -4.89 20.88 -7.47
N ARG A 42 -5.04 20.47 -8.73
CA ARG A 42 -4.14 20.80 -9.83
C ARG A 42 -4.76 21.87 -10.73
N ARG A 43 -3.98 22.40 -11.67
CA ARG A 43 -4.45 23.40 -12.64
C ARG A 43 -5.54 22.80 -13.54
N GLY A 44 -6.60 23.57 -13.76
CA GLY A 44 -7.71 23.18 -14.65
C GLY A 44 -8.49 21.98 -14.13
N HIS A 45 -8.82 21.04 -15.02
CA HIS A 45 -9.60 19.84 -14.71
C HIS A 45 -8.75 18.62 -14.34
N LEU A 46 -7.43 18.75 -14.25
CA LEU A 46 -6.53 17.61 -14.04
C LEU A 46 -6.79 16.88 -12.71
N PRO A 47 -6.80 15.54 -12.69
CA PRO A 47 -7.03 14.78 -11.46
C PRO A 47 -5.87 14.91 -10.45
N PRO A 48 -6.14 14.91 -9.14
CA PRO A 48 -5.11 15.08 -8.11
C PRO A 48 -4.03 14.00 -8.13
N GLU A 49 -2.82 14.40 -7.72
CA GLU A 49 -1.66 13.51 -7.56
C GLU A 49 -1.24 13.37 -6.09
N ARG A 50 -1.90 14.10 -5.20
CA ARG A 50 -1.60 14.12 -3.78
C ARG A 50 -2.89 14.18 -2.97
N TYR A 51 -2.98 13.32 -1.97
CA TYR A 51 -4.14 13.20 -1.11
C TYR A 51 -3.68 13.21 0.35
N LEU A 52 -4.46 13.87 1.20
CA LEU A 52 -4.42 13.65 2.65
C LEU A 52 -5.62 12.79 2.99
N ILE A 53 -5.39 11.69 3.69
CA ILE A 53 -6.41 10.76 4.12
C ILE A 53 -6.48 10.83 5.63
N HIS A 54 -7.64 11.17 6.16
CA HIS A 54 -7.88 11.35 7.59
C HIS A 54 -8.62 10.13 8.12
N TYR A 55 -8.08 9.53 9.18
CA TYR A 55 -8.69 8.39 9.86
C TYR A 55 -9.08 8.80 11.27
N ASN A 56 -10.30 8.43 11.67
CA ASN A 56 -10.83 8.59 13.02
C ASN A 56 -11.03 7.21 13.66
N ILE A 57 -9.91 6.57 14.02
CA ILE A 57 -9.83 5.23 14.60
C ILE A 57 -8.69 5.18 15.62
N ARG A 58 -8.82 4.35 16.65
CA ARG A 58 -7.79 4.17 17.67
C ARG A 58 -6.57 3.46 17.09
N SER A 59 -5.39 4.01 17.38
CA SER A 59 -4.09 3.41 17.06
C SER A 59 -3.08 3.71 18.18
N ILE A 60 -1.88 3.15 18.06
CA ILE A 60 -0.77 3.39 18.99
C ILE A 60 0.09 4.51 18.42
N VAL A 61 0.28 5.59 19.18
CA VAL A 61 1.05 6.78 18.76
C VAL A 61 2.42 6.87 19.42
N GLY A 62 2.72 5.95 20.34
CA GLY A 62 3.98 5.84 21.04
C GLY A 62 3.88 4.82 22.17
N VAL A 63 4.94 4.70 22.94
CA VAL A 63 4.99 3.89 24.17
C VAL A 63 5.54 4.74 25.30
N ASP A 64 5.10 4.47 26.53
CA ASP A 64 5.63 5.12 27.72
C ASP A 64 6.95 4.47 28.21
N LYS A 65 7.45 4.93 29.36
CA LYS A 65 8.69 4.40 29.96
C LYS A 65 8.58 2.92 30.37
N SER A 66 7.37 2.42 30.55
CA SER A 66 7.04 1.03 30.91
C SER A 66 6.67 0.18 29.69
N GLN A 67 6.94 0.66 28.47
CA GLN A 67 6.58 0.03 27.19
C GLN A 67 5.07 -0.07 26.93
N MET A 68 4.23 0.55 27.77
CA MET A 68 2.79 0.53 27.58
C MET A 68 2.37 1.47 26.45
N PRO A 69 1.40 1.08 25.61
CA PRO A 69 0.99 1.86 24.46
C PRO A 69 0.29 3.15 24.86
N ILE A 70 0.68 4.24 24.21
CA ILE A 70 -0.03 5.51 24.23
C ILE A 70 -0.96 5.53 23.01
N PHE A 71 -2.25 5.78 23.23
CA PHE A 71 -3.26 5.73 22.17
C PHE A 71 -3.61 7.11 21.62
N GLY A 72 -3.95 7.15 20.33
CA GLY A 72 -4.51 8.31 19.65
C GLY A 72 -5.57 7.90 18.64
N GLU A 73 -6.49 8.81 18.33
CA GLU A 73 -7.69 8.50 17.53
C GLU A 73 -7.71 9.18 16.14
N ARG A 74 -6.93 10.25 15.96
CA ARG A 74 -6.91 11.02 14.72
C ARG A 74 -5.59 10.87 14.01
N HIS A 75 -5.64 10.33 12.81
CA HIS A 75 -4.46 10.05 12.01
C HIS A 75 -4.59 10.67 10.63
N THR A 76 -3.48 11.12 10.07
CA THR A 76 -3.47 11.64 8.69
C THR A 76 -2.35 10.98 7.91
N ALA A 77 -2.70 10.30 6.82
CA ALA A 77 -1.74 9.76 5.86
C ALA A 77 -1.70 10.66 4.62
N GLU A 78 -0.51 10.89 4.06
CA GLU A 78 -0.35 11.50 2.76
C GLU A 78 0.00 10.44 1.72
N ILE A 79 -0.72 10.47 0.59
CA ILE A 79 -0.43 9.66 -0.59
C ILE A 79 0.09 10.59 -1.69
N ILE A 80 1.26 10.28 -2.26
CA ILE A 80 1.85 11.00 -3.40
C ILE A 80 2.00 10.04 -4.57
N ILE A 81 1.37 10.37 -5.70
CA ILE A 81 1.43 9.57 -6.92
C ILE A 81 2.61 10.04 -7.80
N PRO A 82 3.55 9.16 -8.19
CA PRO A 82 4.68 9.56 -9.02
C PRO A 82 4.28 9.83 -10.49
N LYS A 83 5.17 10.50 -11.23
CA LYS A 83 4.94 10.86 -12.64
C LYS A 83 4.77 9.64 -13.56
N ARG A 84 5.44 8.54 -13.27
CA ARG A 84 5.42 7.32 -14.11
C ARG A 84 4.30 6.34 -13.72
N TYR A 85 3.49 6.65 -12.70
CA TYR A 85 2.34 5.83 -12.33
C TYR A 85 1.34 5.70 -13.51
N PRO A 86 0.75 4.52 -13.76
CA PRO A 86 0.93 3.26 -13.03
C PRO A 86 2.04 2.35 -13.57
N LEU A 87 2.66 2.70 -14.70
CA LEU A 87 3.61 1.83 -15.43
C LEU A 87 5.02 1.81 -14.82
N GLY A 88 5.36 2.80 -14.01
CA GLY A 88 6.65 2.86 -13.31
C GLY A 88 6.54 3.63 -11.99
N GLY A 89 6.87 2.96 -10.90
CA GLY A 89 6.81 3.54 -9.56
C GLY A 89 5.44 3.43 -8.90
N GLN A 90 5.48 3.24 -7.58
CA GLN A 90 4.32 3.06 -6.72
C GLN A 90 3.96 4.39 -6.04
N PRO A 91 2.69 4.60 -5.65
CA PRO A 91 2.33 5.71 -4.78
C PRO A 91 3.15 5.64 -3.48
N GLY A 92 3.81 6.74 -3.12
CA GLY A 92 4.49 6.85 -1.84
C GLY A 92 3.49 7.26 -0.76
N CYS A 93 3.61 6.66 0.42
CA CYS A 93 2.71 6.90 1.55
C CYS A 93 3.49 7.31 2.80
N TRP A 94 3.01 8.35 3.48
CA TRP A 94 3.60 8.85 4.72
C TRP A 94 2.54 9.21 5.75
N MET A 95 2.67 8.71 6.97
CA MET A 95 1.95 9.28 8.11
C MET A 95 2.44 10.70 8.40
N ARG A 96 1.49 11.60 8.65
CA ARG A 96 1.69 12.98 9.09
C ARG A 96 1.45 13.15 10.59
N THR A 97 0.88 12.12 11.22
CA THR A 97 0.72 12.00 12.68
C THR A 97 1.65 10.91 13.19
N PRO A 98 2.18 11.01 14.42
CA PRO A 98 2.97 9.94 15.02
C PRO A 98 2.15 8.65 15.10
N VAL A 99 2.71 7.55 14.60
CA VAL A 99 2.13 6.21 14.71
C VAL A 99 3.23 5.22 15.02
N TRP A 100 3.13 4.59 16.18
CA TRP A 100 3.99 3.49 16.57
C TRP A 100 3.45 2.22 15.91
N HIS A 101 4.03 1.81 14.78
CA HIS A 101 3.63 0.59 14.08
C HIS A 101 4.80 0.01 13.26
N PRO A 102 5.02 -1.32 13.15
CA PRO A 102 6.20 -1.87 12.46
C PRO A 102 6.23 -1.60 10.95
N ASN A 103 5.09 -1.27 10.35
CA ASN A 103 4.97 -0.86 8.95
C ASN A 103 5.12 0.65 8.73
N ILE A 104 5.31 1.44 9.78
CA ILE A 104 5.40 2.89 9.71
C ILE A 104 6.69 3.31 10.41
N LYS A 105 7.56 4.02 9.70
CA LYS A 105 8.79 4.54 10.30
C LYS A 105 8.45 5.50 11.44
N PHE A 106 8.98 5.26 12.64
CA PHE A 106 8.82 6.16 13.78
C PHE A 106 10.11 6.94 14.04
N GLY A 107 10.16 8.19 13.58
CA GLY A 107 11.29 9.10 13.68
C GLY A 107 12.37 8.94 12.60
N GLY A 108 13.38 9.81 12.65
CA GLY A 108 14.52 9.81 11.73
C GLY A 108 14.24 10.46 10.37
N PRO A 109 15.13 10.29 9.37
CA PRO A 109 15.07 11.02 8.09
C PRO A 109 13.88 10.68 7.18
N ILE A 110 13.28 9.50 7.37
CA ILE A 110 12.13 9.00 6.60
C ILE A 110 10.92 8.78 7.51
N ASP A 111 10.81 9.57 8.58
CA ASP A 111 9.70 9.52 9.54
C ASP A 111 8.33 9.50 8.84
N GLY A 112 7.44 8.67 9.39
CA GLY A 112 6.10 8.42 8.88
C GLY A 112 6.03 7.57 7.60
N LYS A 113 7.15 7.21 6.95
CA LYS A 113 7.10 6.36 5.74
C LYS A 113 6.32 5.08 6.01
N ILE A 114 5.35 4.77 5.15
CA ILE A 114 4.49 3.59 5.28
C ILE A 114 4.93 2.53 4.27
N CYS A 115 5.21 1.32 4.76
CA CYS A 115 5.35 0.14 3.93
C CYS A 115 4.04 -0.65 3.93
N VAL A 116 3.34 -0.68 2.79
CA VAL A 116 2.04 -1.35 2.66
C VAL A 116 2.19 -2.87 2.39
N ASN A 117 3.43 -3.40 2.38
CA ASN A 117 3.83 -4.81 2.23
C ASN A 117 3.34 -5.51 0.95
N GLU A 118 3.27 -4.80 -0.17
CA GLU A 118 2.75 -5.39 -1.41
C GLU A 118 3.61 -4.97 -2.60
N ASP A 119 4.41 -5.92 -3.11
CA ASP A 119 5.29 -5.73 -4.28
C ASP A 119 4.49 -5.39 -5.56
N ALA A 120 3.16 -5.57 -5.54
CA ALA A 120 2.24 -5.37 -6.65
C ALA A 120 1.37 -4.08 -6.56
N LEU A 121 1.72 -3.10 -5.73
CA LEU A 121 1.01 -1.81 -5.69
C LEU A 121 1.18 -1.06 -7.01
N GLY A 122 0.07 -0.72 -7.68
CA GLY A 122 0.04 0.09 -8.90
C GLY A 122 -0.59 -0.59 -10.13
N SER A 123 -0.19 -1.83 -10.48
CA SER A 123 -0.75 -2.51 -11.66
C SER A 123 -2.12 -3.13 -11.38
N TRP A 124 -2.29 -3.75 -10.20
CA TRP A 124 -3.52 -4.46 -9.80
C TRP A 124 -4.25 -3.83 -8.61
N HIS A 125 -3.53 -3.09 -7.76
CA HIS A 125 -4.09 -2.40 -6.60
C HIS A 125 -4.43 -0.94 -6.92
N THR A 126 -5.62 -0.52 -6.52
CA THR A 126 -6.11 0.87 -6.61
C THR A 126 -5.91 1.60 -5.27
N LEU A 127 -6.00 2.93 -5.28
CA LEU A 127 -5.70 3.75 -4.10
C LEU A 127 -6.72 3.57 -2.96
N ASP A 128 -7.97 3.24 -3.26
CA ASP A 128 -8.97 2.86 -2.26
C ASP A 128 -8.57 1.60 -1.47
N MET A 129 -8.03 0.57 -2.15
CA MET A 129 -7.52 -0.62 -1.47
C MET A 129 -6.31 -0.28 -0.58
N MET A 130 -5.47 0.64 -1.03
CA MET A 130 -4.34 1.13 -0.25
C MET A 130 -4.79 1.90 1.00
N ILE A 131 -5.84 2.72 0.87
CA ILE A 131 -6.46 3.44 2.00
C ILE A 131 -7.04 2.46 3.02
N GLU A 132 -7.79 1.45 2.56
CA GLU A 132 -8.30 0.38 3.42
C GLU A 132 -7.17 -0.31 4.19
N ARG A 133 -6.10 -0.67 3.48
CA ARG A 133 -4.92 -1.32 4.05
C ARG A 133 -4.20 -0.48 5.09
N ILE A 134 -4.08 0.83 4.86
CA ILE A 134 -3.52 1.76 5.85
C ILE A 134 -4.42 1.81 7.10
N GLY A 135 -5.75 1.81 6.93
CA GLY A 135 -6.67 1.68 8.04
C GLY A 135 -6.43 0.39 8.85
N GLU A 136 -6.31 -0.76 8.20
CA GLU A 136 -6.00 -2.04 8.87
C GLU A 136 -4.65 -2.03 9.61
N ILE A 137 -3.65 -1.36 9.04
CA ILE A 137 -2.34 -1.11 9.66
C ILE A 137 -2.56 -0.29 10.95
N LEU A 138 -3.30 0.82 10.90
CA LEU A 138 -3.56 1.65 12.08
C LEU A 138 -4.29 0.87 13.19
N GLN A 139 -5.20 -0.04 12.83
CA GLN A 139 -5.90 -0.91 13.79
C GLN A 139 -5.06 -2.07 14.32
N TYR A 140 -3.83 -2.26 13.85
CA TYR A 140 -3.00 -3.45 14.11
C TYR A 140 -3.65 -4.76 13.62
N ARG A 141 -4.58 -4.69 12.66
CA ARG A 141 -5.15 -5.87 11.98
C ARG A 141 -4.17 -6.47 11.00
N ASN A 142 -3.36 -5.60 10.40
CA ASN A 142 -2.30 -6.01 9.53
C ASN A 142 -0.99 -5.32 9.88
N TYR A 143 -0.15 -6.07 10.59
CA TYR A 143 1.23 -5.68 10.81
C TYR A 143 2.20 -6.76 10.34
N HIS A 144 3.43 -6.33 10.05
CA HIS A 144 4.57 -7.18 9.74
C HIS A 144 5.69 -6.93 10.75
N ALA A 145 5.78 -7.77 11.79
CA ALA A 145 6.80 -7.63 12.84
C ALA A 145 7.96 -8.64 12.70
N LEU A 146 7.84 -9.61 11.79
CA LEU A 146 8.89 -10.60 11.57
C LEU A 146 10.03 -9.96 10.78
N ASN A 147 11.27 -10.18 11.24
CA ASN A 147 12.45 -9.67 10.56
C ASN A 147 12.87 -10.56 9.38
N THR A 148 11.92 -10.80 8.47
CA THR A 148 12.09 -11.59 7.24
C THR A 148 11.63 -10.75 6.05
N PRO A 149 12.26 -10.88 4.86
CA PRO A 149 11.84 -10.14 3.67
C PRO A 149 10.33 -10.27 3.35
N PRO A 150 9.64 -9.16 3.00
CA PRO A 150 10.12 -7.77 3.11
C PRO A 150 10.29 -7.39 4.58
N HIS A 151 11.43 -6.81 4.98
CA HIS A 151 11.68 -6.46 6.38
C HIS A 151 10.68 -5.39 6.90
N PRO A 152 10.41 -5.33 8.23
CA PRO A 152 9.60 -4.26 8.81
C PRO A 152 10.20 -2.89 8.48
N GLU A 153 9.34 -1.90 8.25
CA GLU A 153 9.78 -0.53 7.99
C GLU A 153 10.42 0.08 9.25
N ASP A 154 9.93 -0.29 10.43
CA ASP A 154 10.54 0.05 11.70
C ASP A 154 10.91 -1.19 12.54
N ALA A 155 12.20 -1.49 12.59
CA ALA A 155 12.73 -2.63 13.33
C ALA A 155 12.56 -2.49 14.85
N ASN A 156 12.62 -1.28 15.41
CA ASN A 156 12.47 -1.06 16.86
C ASN A 156 11.02 -1.34 17.27
N VAL A 157 10.07 -0.82 16.49
CA VAL A 157 8.65 -1.10 16.74
C VAL A 157 8.34 -2.59 16.52
N ALA A 158 8.92 -3.22 15.50
CA ALA A 158 8.77 -4.66 15.27
C ALA A 158 9.29 -5.52 16.43
N THR A 159 10.41 -5.13 17.04
CA THR A 159 10.92 -5.75 18.27
C THR A 159 9.97 -5.54 19.44
N TRP A 160 9.47 -4.31 19.65
CA TRP A 160 8.46 -4.06 20.69
C TRP A 160 7.20 -4.92 20.52
N VAL A 161 6.72 -5.10 19.28
CA VAL A 161 5.57 -5.98 19.01
C VAL A 161 5.85 -7.40 19.46
N ARG A 162 6.97 -7.99 19.03
CA ARG A 162 7.29 -9.41 19.30
C ARG A 162 7.66 -9.67 20.76
N GLU A 163 8.39 -8.77 21.39
CA GLU A 163 8.99 -8.99 22.71
C GLU A 163 8.12 -8.47 23.85
N PHE A 164 7.24 -7.51 23.59
CA PHE A 164 6.39 -6.91 24.62
C PHE A 164 4.90 -6.99 24.28
N ALA A 165 4.48 -6.43 23.13
CA ALA A 165 3.05 -6.24 22.85
C ALA A 165 2.29 -7.55 22.67
N GLU A 166 2.84 -8.52 21.94
CA GLU A 166 2.24 -9.84 21.76
C GLU A 166 2.25 -10.66 23.08
N PRO A 167 3.37 -10.80 23.81
CA PRO A 167 3.39 -11.50 25.10
C PRO A 167 2.45 -10.88 26.16
N ALA A 168 2.35 -9.55 26.21
CA ALA A 168 1.44 -8.84 27.11
C ALA A 168 -0.03 -8.90 26.64
N GLY A 169 -0.29 -9.48 25.47
CA GLY A 169 -1.62 -9.55 24.86
C GLY A 169 -2.17 -8.16 24.57
N ILE A 170 -1.39 -7.21 24.08
CA ILE A 170 -1.89 -5.91 23.61
C ILE A 170 -2.41 -6.06 22.18
N VAL A 171 -1.65 -6.74 21.33
CA VAL A 171 -2.01 -7.12 19.96
C VAL A 171 -1.61 -8.57 19.71
N ASP A 172 -2.31 -9.26 18.81
CA ASP A 172 -1.98 -10.62 18.40
C ASP A 172 -2.72 -10.91 17.09
N LYS A 173 -2.04 -10.77 15.95
CA LYS A 173 -2.61 -10.99 14.62
C LYS A 173 -3.14 -12.41 14.45
N ALA A 174 -2.45 -13.41 15.02
CA ALA A 174 -2.84 -14.82 14.89
C ALA A 174 -4.11 -15.14 15.70
N ARG A 175 -4.32 -14.45 16.82
CA ARG A 175 -5.52 -14.58 17.67
C ARG A 175 -6.60 -13.52 17.41
N GLY A 176 -6.42 -12.67 16.39
CA GLY A 176 -7.39 -11.63 16.05
C GLY A 176 -7.51 -10.51 17.11
N LYS A 177 -6.45 -10.25 17.87
CA LYS A 177 -6.41 -9.18 18.88
C LYS A 177 -5.83 -7.91 18.28
N PHE A 178 -6.68 -6.89 18.20
CA PHE A 178 -6.40 -5.62 17.54
C PHE A 178 -6.63 -4.46 18.50
N VAL A 179 -6.07 -3.29 18.20
CA VAL A 179 -6.26 -2.10 19.06
C VAL A 179 -7.60 -1.40 18.82
N ASP A 180 -8.24 -1.68 17.69
CA ASP A 180 -9.49 -1.08 17.28
C ASP A 180 -10.30 -2.07 16.42
N ASN A 181 -11.61 -2.16 16.68
CA ASN A 181 -12.53 -3.05 15.98
C ASN A 181 -13.55 -2.35 15.08
N THR A 182 -13.48 -1.02 14.98
CA THR A 182 -14.36 -0.18 14.18
C THR A 182 -14.28 -0.61 12.71
N PRO A 183 -15.41 -0.95 12.06
CA PRO A 183 -15.40 -1.20 10.63
C PRO A 183 -14.95 0.05 9.86
N LEU A 184 -13.99 -0.12 8.94
CA LEU A 184 -13.52 0.97 8.07
C LEU A 184 -14.56 1.40 7.03
N LEU A 185 -15.45 0.48 6.67
CA LEU A 185 -16.52 0.68 5.68
C LEU A 185 -17.88 0.26 6.24
N ARG A 186 -18.92 0.93 5.73
CA ARG A 186 -20.36 0.64 5.89
C ARG A 186 -20.98 0.60 4.49
N PRO A 187 -20.65 -0.43 3.69
CA PRO A 187 -20.98 -0.42 2.27
C PRO A 187 -22.48 -0.57 2.04
N ASP A 188 -23.04 0.32 1.24
CA ASP A 188 -24.39 0.19 0.72
C ASP A 188 -24.46 -0.87 -0.42
N PRO A 189 -25.65 -1.41 -0.75
CA PRO A 189 -25.79 -2.42 -1.79
C PRO A 189 -25.29 -1.99 -3.18
N LYS A 190 -25.39 -0.70 -3.51
CA LYS A 190 -24.99 -0.15 -4.81
C LYS A 190 -23.46 -0.13 -4.93
N TYR A 191 -22.76 0.24 -3.87
CA TYR A 191 -21.30 0.16 -3.79
C TYR A 191 -20.82 -1.29 -3.93
N LEU A 192 -21.44 -2.24 -3.22
CA LEU A 192 -21.07 -3.65 -3.33
C LEU A 192 -21.21 -4.19 -4.76
N GLU A 193 -22.26 -3.81 -5.47
CA GLU A 193 -22.47 -4.24 -6.86
C GLU A 193 -21.45 -3.59 -7.82
N SER A 194 -21.12 -2.31 -7.63
CA SER A 194 -20.09 -1.65 -8.45
C SER A 194 -18.72 -2.31 -8.30
N ARG A 195 -18.37 -2.75 -7.08
CA ARG A 195 -17.11 -3.45 -6.79
C ARG A 195 -17.05 -4.84 -7.42
N LYS A 196 -18.14 -5.60 -7.39
CA LYS A 196 -18.19 -6.93 -8.06
C LYS A 196 -17.92 -6.82 -9.56
N GLU A 197 -18.53 -5.83 -10.21
CA GLU A 197 -18.33 -5.62 -11.65
C GLU A 197 -16.89 -5.22 -11.97
N GLN A 198 -16.27 -4.38 -11.14
CA GLN A 198 -14.86 -4.02 -11.30
C GLN A 198 -13.92 -5.24 -11.17
N ILE A 199 -14.17 -6.12 -10.19
CA ILE A 199 -13.39 -7.35 -10.01
C ILE A 199 -13.56 -8.28 -11.22
N ARG A 200 -14.78 -8.45 -11.73
CA ARG A 200 -15.03 -9.25 -12.96
C ARG A 200 -14.27 -8.71 -14.16
N ILE A 201 -14.25 -7.40 -14.36
CA ILE A 201 -13.49 -6.76 -15.45
C ILE A 201 -11.98 -7.03 -15.30
N ILE A 202 -11.44 -7.01 -14.08
CA ILE A 202 -10.02 -7.32 -13.82
C ILE A 202 -9.72 -8.77 -14.19
N ILE A 203 -10.57 -9.72 -13.78
CA ILE A 203 -10.37 -11.15 -14.05
C ILE A 203 -10.44 -11.46 -15.55
N ASN A 204 -11.35 -10.78 -16.28
CA ASN A 204 -11.60 -11.05 -17.70
C ASN A 204 -10.69 -10.27 -18.67
N ARG A 205 -9.76 -9.43 -18.18
CA ARG A 205 -8.76 -8.80 -19.05
C ARG A 205 -7.73 -9.85 -19.47
N PRO A 206 -7.39 -9.95 -20.78
CA PRO A 206 -6.33 -10.83 -21.22
C PRO A 206 -5.05 -10.51 -20.45
N ARG A 207 -4.45 -11.52 -19.80
CA ARG A 207 -3.10 -11.36 -19.24
C ARG A 207 -2.18 -11.04 -20.41
N GLU A 208 -1.59 -9.83 -20.42
CA GLU A 208 -0.46 -9.56 -21.31
C GLU A 208 0.58 -10.66 -21.04
N LYS A 209 0.97 -11.37 -22.11
CA LYS A 209 1.92 -12.48 -21.98
C LYS A 209 3.20 -11.93 -21.34
N PRO A 210 3.81 -12.65 -20.36
CA PRO A 210 5.16 -12.32 -19.93
C PRO A 210 6.06 -12.31 -21.17
N THR A 211 6.77 -11.21 -21.40
CA THR A 211 7.86 -11.17 -22.37
C THR A 211 8.79 -12.34 -22.07
N GLN A 212 9.05 -13.16 -23.09
CA GLN A 212 9.93 -14.32 -23.00
C GLN A 212 11.25 -13.93 -22.32
N PRO A 213 11.79 -14.74 -21.41
CA PRO A 213 13.14 -14.51 -20.90
C PRO A 213 14.13 -14.45 -22.08
N PRO A 214 15.19 -13.63 -21.97
CA PRO A 214 16.20 -13.55 -23.02
C PRO A 214 16.73 -14.95 -23.34
N ALA A 215 16.91 -15.22 -24.63
CA ALA A 215 17.38 -16.52 -25.12
C ALA A 215 18.68 -16.93 -24.38
N PRO A 216 18.83 -18.21 -23.98
CA PRO A 216 20.03 -18.66 -23.33
C PRO A 216 21.23 -18.44 -24.26
N ASP A 217 22.30 -17.87 -23.70
CA ASP A 217 23.58 -17.66 -24.38
C ASP A 217 23.98 -18.93 -25.11
N LYS A 218 24.32 -18.78 -26.40
CA LYS A 218 24.89 -19.88 -27.20
C LYS A 218 26.16 -20.35 -26.50
N LEU A 219 26.09 -21.54 -25.89
CA LEU A 219 27.24 -22.31 -25.47
C LEU A 219 28.24 -22.38 -26.63
N VAL A 220 29.32 -21.61 -26.52
CA VAL A 220 30.48 -21.74 -27.39
C VAL A 220 31.07 -23.12 -27.14
N ALA A 221 30.91 -24.02 -28.11
CA ALA A 221 31.49 -25.35 -28.03
C ALA A 221 33.01 -25.28 -27.86
N PRO A 222 33.62 -26.06 -26.95
CA PRO A 222 35.06 -26.05 -26.77
C PRO A 222 35.75 -26.59 -28.03
N LYS A 223 36.67 -25.80 -28.59
CA LYS A 223 37.53 -26.21 -29.71
C LYS A 223 38.32 -27.46 -29.30
N ARG A 224 38.05 -28.60 -29.94
CA ARG A 224 38.87 -29.82 -29.80
C ARG A 224 40.28 -29.52 -30.32
N LYS A 225 41.28 -29.54 -29.43
CA LYS A 225 42.70 -29.61 -29.81
C LYS A 225 42.94 -30.97 -30.45
N LYS A 226 43.35 -30.99 -31.73
CA LYS A 226 43.92 -32.20 -32.35
C LYS A 226 45.27 -32.46 -31.68
N VAL A 227 45.36 -33.53 -30.90
CA VAL A 227 46.65 -34.10 -30.50
C VAL A 227 47.06 -35.06 -31.62
N VAL A 228 48.12 -34.70 -32.35
CA VAL A 228 48.80 -35.60 -33.27
C VAL A 228 49.69 -36.51 -32.43
N ILE A 229 49.53 -37.82 -32.59
CA ILE A 229 50.37 -38.83 -31.94
C ILE A 229 51.21 -39.43 -33.07
N ASP A 230 52.52 -39.14 -33.08
CA ASP A 230 53.47 -39.81 -33.97
C ASP A 230 53.79 -41.20 -33.40
N LEU A 231 53.60 -42.22 -34.23
CA LEU A 231 54.08 -43.58 -33.99
C LEU A 231 55.26 -43.82 -34.92
N LYS A 232 56.46 -43.88 -34.32
CA LYS A 232 57.78 -44.31 -34.83
C LYS A 232 58.05 -44.20 -36.34
#